data_AF-A0A819KIK4-F1
#
_entry.id   AF-A0A819KIK4-F1
#
_cell.length_a   1.000
_cell.length_b   1.000
_cell.length_c   1.000
_cell.angle_alpha   90.00
_cell.angle_beta   90.00
_cell.angle_gamma   90.00
#
_symmetry.space_group_name_H-M   'P 1'
#
loop_
_entity.id
_entity.type
_entity.pdbx_description
1 polymer ?
#
loop_
_entity_poly.entity_id
_entity_poly.type
_entity_poly.pdbx_seq_one_letter_code
_entity_poly.pdbx_strand_id
1 'polypeptide(L)'
;MATNSASDEEIVLETNDKIENSSLTKDENNIINSDSPFHLLEGRWTFWYTHRPTTFRNSAVNYDSCLKKLGTFGSIEEFWCYYDHMKFPSDLPLYSDIHLFKENLKPMWEEEGNRLGGKWILRLKKGLSTRLWELLVLAIIGEQFNVGKEICGIVCSIRPQEDLISIWTKTANNQSVTQRIKETMKKVLNLPQDCPMEYKTHNDSLRDNCSYRNTDRMTDHFFQAVNPLWYIPCDGGLLQLAIITFWPNIMSYDYLGLLGQFMKYLAYNHHCLLVWIFSISIFLHIFEACVAWRICKRLNIDSNNTRRWVIQTLLLGYPSLGILRQYATKKR
;
A
#
# COMPACT_ATOMS: atom_id res chain seq x y z
N MET A 1 29.02 6.51 39.99
CA MET A 1 28.93 7.59 38.99
C MET A 1 27.72 7.33 38.13
N ALA A 2 26.59 7.90 38.52
CA ALA A 2 25.32 7.85 37.79
C ALA A 2 24.93 9.31 37.53
N THR A 3 24.62 9.66 36.29
CA THR A 3 24.18 11.01 35.93
C THR A 3 22.99 10.93 34.98
N ASN A 4 21.88 11.50 35.47
CA ASN A 4 20.82 12.26 34.80
C ASN A 4 20.18 11.69 33.52
N SER A 5 18.94 11.19 33.67
CA SER A 5 17.97 11.04 32.57
C SER A 5 16.55 11.50 32.95
N ALA A 6 16.40 12.37 33.97
CA ALA A 6 15.10 12.76 34.52
C ALA A 6 14.66 14.19 34.15
N SER A 7 15.43 14.94 33.37
CA SER A 7 15.16 16.37 33.10
C SER A 7 14.25 16.65 31.89
N ASP A 8 13.93 15.64 31.08
CA ASP A 8 13.29 15.87 29.77
C ASP A 8 11.78 15.51 29.76
N GLU A 9 11.25 14.97 30.86
CA GLU A 9 9.84 14.59 31.01
C GLU A 9 8.98 15.67 31.72
N GLU A 10 9.59 16.69 32.33
CA GLU A 10 8.91 17.60 33.25
C GLU A 10 8.36 18.89 32.60
N ILE A 11 8.70 19.18 31.33
CA ILE A 11 8.36 20.47 30.69
C ILE A 11 6.98 20.47 29.99
N VAL A 12 6.26 19.33 29.92
CA VAL A 12 5.00 19.20 29.15
C VAL A 12 3.74 19.21 30.01
N LEU A 13 3.82 19.29 31.34
CA LEU A 13 2.69 18.91 32.22
C LEU A 13 2.09 19.99 33.14
N GLU A 14 2.49 21.26 33.09
CA GLU A 14 2.08 22.22 34.14
C GLU A 14 0.90 23.18 33.86
N THR A 15 0.11 23.02 32.79
CA THR A 15 -0.95 24.00 32.47
C THR A 15 -2.41 23.51 32.48
N ASN A 16 -2.71 22.26 32.90
CA ASN A 16 -4.00 21.64 32.59
C ASN A 16 -5.03 21.49 33.74
N ASP A 17 -4.99 22.31 34.80
CA ASP A 17 -5.90 22.11 35.95
C ASP A 17 -7.02 23.15 36.15
N LYS A 18 -7.31 24.00 35.16
CA LYS A 18 -8.51 24.86 35.22
C LYS A 18 -9.12 25.03 33.85
N ILE A 19 -10.19 24.29 33.58
CA ILE A 19 -11.44 24.64 32.85
C ILE A 19 -12.11 23.30 32.50
N GLU A 20 -12.76 22.68 33.47
CA GLU A 20 -13.83 21.71 33.22
C GLU A 20 -14.89 21.91 34.31
N ASN A 21 -15.98 22.60 33.96
CA ASN A 21 -17.33 22.38 34.46
C ASN A 21 -18.27 23.44 33.87
N SER A 22 -18.93 23.09 32.76
CA SER A 22 -20.22 23.67 32.40
C SER A 22 -20.90 22.74 31.38
N SER A 23 -21.71 21.83 31.91
CA SER A 23 -22.67 21.03 31.16
C SER A 23 -23.87 21.88 30.76
N LEU A 24 -24.15 22.00 29.46
CA LEU A 24 -25.43 22.52 28.96
C LEU A 24 -26.02 21.58 27.91
N THR A 25 -27.29 21.28 28.15
CA THR A 25 -28.21 20.41 27.43
C THR A 25 -28.59 20.98 26.07
N LYS A 26 -28.85 20.08 25.12
CA LYS A 26 -29.30 20.35 23.75
C LYS A 26 -30.70 20.98 23.73
N ASP A 27 -30.84 22.05 22.96
CA ASP A 27 -32.09 22.40 22.27
C ASP A 27 -31.75 22.77 20.82
N GLU A 28 -32.49 22.17 19.89
CA GLU A 28 -32.37 22.36 18.45
C GLU A 28 -33.22 23.55 17.98
N ASN A 29 -32.63 24.32 17.07
CA ASN A 29 -33.20 25.34 16.17
C ASN A 29 -33.21 26.81 16.62
N ASN A 30 -32.60 27.63 15.75
CA ASN A 30 -32.54 29.09 15.68
C ASN A 30 -31.61 29.82 16.67
N ILE A 31 -30.41 30.17 16.18
CA ILE A 31 -30.00 31.54 15.81
C ILE A 31 -28.50 31.44 15.49
N ILE A 32 -28.12 31.59 14.21
CA ILE A 32 -26.72 31.90 13.86
C ILE A 32 -26.51 33.35 14.34
N ASN A 33 -26.10 33.47 15.60
CA ASN A 33 -25.58 34.72 16.13
C ASN A 33 -24.22 34.92 15.47
N SER A 34 -24.15 35.86 14.53
CA SER A 34 -22.92 36.31 13.86
C SER A 34 -22.00 37.15 14.76
N ASP A 35 -22.19 37.09 16.08
CA ASP A 35 -21.47 37.92 17.07
C ASP A 35 -20.40 37.12 17.84
N SER A 36 -20.14 35.86 17.47
CA SER A 36 -18.96 35.15 17.97
C SER A 36 -17.71 35.80 17.38
N PRO A 37 -16.74 36.27 18.18
CA PRO A 37 -15.46 36.77 17.67
C PRO A 37 -14.60 35.64 17.06
N PHE A 38 -15.04 34.39 17.19
CA PHE A 38 -14.34 33.20 16.73
C PHE A 38 -14.87 32.70 15.39
N HIS A 39 -13.96 32.29 14.51
CA HIS A 39 -14.28 31.64 13.25
C HIS A 39 -14.56 30.15 13.49
N LEU A 40 -15.83 29.80 13.58
CA LEU A 40 -16.27 28.42 13.83
C LEU A 40 -15.94 27.47 12.66
N LEU A 41 -15.53 26.26 13.01
CA LEU A 41 -15.33 25.15 12.08
C LEU A 41 -16.66 24.40 11.86
N GLU A 42 -16.78 23.72 10.71
CA GLU A 42 -17.93 22.85 10.37
C GLU A 42 -18.10 21.71 11.39
N GLY A 43 -16.99 21.22 11.95
CA GLY A 43 -16.97 20.18 12.97
C GLY A 43 -15.84 20.38 13.96
N ARG A 44 -16.00 19.76 15.14
CA ARG A 44 -14.98 19.77 16.19
C ARG A 44 -13.95 18.67 15.95
N TRP A 45 -12.69 19.01 16.18
CA TRP A 45 -11.56 18.14 15.95
C TRP A 45 -10.70 18.01 17.21
N THR A 46 -10.08 16.84 17.38
CA THR A 46 -9.24 16.50 18.51
C THR A 46 -7.85 16.09 18.01
N PHE A 47 -6.83 16.74 18.56
CA PHE A 47 -5.45 16.30 18.40
C PHE A 47 -5.13 15.18 19.37
N TRP A 48 -4.42 14.17 18.88
CA TRP A 48 -3.86 13.09 19.67
C TRP A 48 -2.39 12.87 19.36
N TYR A 49 -1.68 12.28 20.32
CA TYR A 49 -0.28 11.92 20.18
C TYR A 49 -0.05 10.50 20.69
N THR A 50 0.76 9.74 19.96
CA THR A 50 1.25 8.43 20.42
C THR A 50 2.75 8.36 20.23
N HIS A 51 3.46 7.82 21.22
CA HIS A 51 4.88 7.49 21.10
C HIS A 51 5.11 6.05 21.52
N ARG A 52 5.77 5.24 20.67
CA ARG A 52 6.04 3.84 20.95
C ARG A 52 7.53 3.52 20.86
N PRO A 53 8.27 3.55 21.98
CA PRO A 53 9.68 3.18 21.98
C PRO A 53 9.85 1.71 21.58
N THR A 54 10.97 1.41 20.91
CA THR A 54 11.27 0.10 20.28
C THR A 54 11.34 -1.07 21.27
N THR A 55 11.47 -0.78 22.56
CA THR A 55 11.48 -1.75 23.66
C THR A 55 10.13 -2.45 23.88
N PHE A 56 9.01 -1.89 23.40
CA PHE A 56 7.66 -2.42 23.66
C PHE A 56 6.98 -3.06 22.42
N ARG A 57 7.76 -3.72 21.56
CA ARG A 57 7.29 -4.26 20.27
C ARG A 57 6.17 -5.32 20.32
N ASN A 58 5.87 -5.93 21.46
CA ASN A 58 5.13 -7.20 21.52
C ASN A 58 3.80 -7.20 22.27
N SER A 59 3.13 -6.06 22.48
CA SER A 59 1.80 -6.09 23.13
C SER A 59 0.82 -5.11 22.50
N ALA A 60 -0.23 -5.65 21.84
CA ALA A 60 -1.38 -4.89 21.37
C ALA A 60 -2.07 -4.10 22.50
N VAL A 61 -1.94 -4.61 23.74
CA VAL A 61 -2.41 -4.01 25.00
C VAL A 61 -1.82 -2.61 25.27
N ASN A 62 -0.73 -2.21 24.60
CA ASN A 62 -0.05 -0.94 24.86
C ASN A 62 -0.44 0.23 23.95
N TYR A 63 -1.33 0.07 22.95
CA TYR A 63 -1.64 1.19 22.07
C TYR A 63 -2.54 2.25 22.75
N ASP A 64 -3.63 1.81 23.36
CA ASP A 64 -4.57 2.70 24.07
C ASP A 64 -3.86 3.42 25.23
N SER A 65 -2.95 2.73 25.94
CA SER A 65 -2.17 3.33 27.02
C SER A 65 -1.15 4.37 26.56
N CYS A 66 -0.73 4.32 25.31
CA CYS A 66 0.20 5.29 24.72
C CYS A 66 -0.50 6.44 23.97
N LEU A 67 -1.82 6.38 23.83
CA LEU A 67 -2.63 7.38 23.12
C LEU A 67 -3.01 8.52 24.05
N LYS A 68 -2.40 9.68 23.84
CA LYS A 68 -2.64 10.89 24.63
C LYS A 68 -3.52 11.87 23.87
N LYS A 69 -4.63 12.29 24.46
CA LYS A 69 -5.46 13.40 23.96
C LYS A 69 -4.72 14.70 24.25
N LEU A 70 -4.45 15.51 23.22
CA LEU A 70 -3.78 16.81 23.38
C LEU A 70 -4.79 17.94 23.62
N GLY A 71 -5.91 17.91 22.91
CA GLY A 71 -6.94 18.94 23.02
C GLY A 71 -8.00 18.82 21.94
N THR A 72 -9.14 19.47 22.17
CA THR A 72 -10.25 19.55 21.22
C THR A 72 -10.56 21.01 20.93
N PHE A 73 -10.84 21.31 19.66
CA PHE A 73 -11.15 22.65 19.19
C PHE A 73 -12.34 22.64 18.23
N GLY A 74 -13.08 23.75 18.21
CA GLY A 74 -14.22 24.01 17.33
C GLY A 74 -14.12 25.34 16.57
N SER A 75 -13.07 26.13 16.79
CA SER A 75 -12.79 27.36 16.03
C SER A 75 -11.35 27.39 15.49
N ILE A 76 -11.10 28.30 14.54
CA ILE A 76 -9.76 28.54 13.98
C ILE A 76 -8.80 29.10 15.04
N GLU A 77 -9.29 29.95 15.93
CA GLU A 77 -8.48 30.53 17.00
C GLU A 77 -8.06 29.46 18.02
N GLU A 78 -8.99 28.60 18.43
CA GLU A 78 -8.69 27.47 19.30
C GLU A 78 -7.70 26.50 18.61
N PHE A 79 -7.85 26.26 17.30
CA PHE A 79 -6.91 25.47 16.54
C PHE A 79 -5.48 26.02 16.65
N TRP A 80 -5.27 27.33 16.44
CA TRP A 80 -3.95 27.95 16.52
C TRP A 80 -3.40 27.95 17.95
N CYS A 81 -4.24 28.07 18.98
CA CYS A 81 -3.81 27.91 20.38
C CYS A 81 -3.16 26.55 20.64
N TYR A 82 -3.65 25.48 20.01
CA TYR A 82 -3.00 24.17 20.11
C TYR A 82 -1.81 24.04 19.15
N TYR A 83 -2.02 24.34 17.87
CA TYR A 83 -1.06 24.02 16.82
C TYR A 83 0.27 24.76 16.96
N ASP A 84 0.26 26.04 17.38
CA ASP A 84 1.47 26.86 17.55
C ASP A 84 2.38 26.37 18.69
N HIS A 85 1.81 25.65 19.67
CA HIS A 85 2.54 25.07 20.80
C HIS A 85 2.93 23.60 20.60
N MET A 86 2.54 22.99 19.48
CA MET A 86 2.90 21.61 19.15
C MET A 86 4.27 21.55 18.48
N LYS A 87 5.05 20.52 18.78
CA LYS A 87 6.28 20.23 18.04
C LYS A 87 5.95 19.87 16.58
N PHE A 88 6.78 20.34 15.66
CA PHE A 88 6.68 19.94 14.27
C PHE A 88 6.87 18.42 14.09
N PRO A 89 6.20 17.79 13.11
CA PRO A 89 6.39 16.38 12.82
C PRO A 89 7.87 15.95 12.66
N SER A 90 8.70 16.79 12.02
CA SER A 90 10.14 16.54 11.86
C SER A 90 10.93 16.45 13.16
N ASP A 91 10.44 17.09 14.22
CA ASP A 91 11.14 17.26 15.49
C ASP A 91 10.64 16.26 16.55
N LEU A 92 9.67 15.44 16.18
CA LEU A 92 9.18 14.38 17.04
C LEU A 92 10.15 13.19 17.09
N PRO A 93 10.18 12.47 18.22
CA PRO A 93 10.90 11.21 18.32
C PRO A 93 10.47 10.20 17.23
N LEU A 94 11.40 9.33 16.85
CA LEU A 94 11.07 8.20 15.98
C LEU A 94 9.99 7.33 16.61
N TYR A 95 9.12 6.75 15.77
CA TYR A 95 7.98 5.94 16.19
C TYR A 95 6.89 6.74 16.94
N SER A 96 6.88 8.06 16.75
CA SER A 96 5.75 8.91 17.13
C SER A 96 4.74 9.04 16.01
N ASP A 97 3.49 9.26 16.39
CA ASP A 97 2.39 9.62 15.50
C ASP A 97 1.62 10.82 16.06
N ILE A 98 1.32 11.81 15.21
CA ILE A 98 0.35 12.88 15.49
C ILE A 98 -0.93 12.54 14.74
N HIS A 99 -2.07 12.65 15.43
CA HIS A 99 -3.38 12.37 14.86
C HIS A 99 -4.28 13.59 14.99
N LEU A 100 -5.12 13.83 13.99
CA LEU A 100 -6.20 14.80 14.05
C LEU A 100 -7.49 14.11 13.61
N PHE A 101 -8.42 13.91 14.54
CA PHE A 101 -9.66 13.16 14.31
C PHE A 101 -10.87 13.97 14.75
N LYS A 102 -12.04 13.69 14.19
CA LYS A 102 -13.30 14.29 14.67
C LYS A 102 -13.49 13.96 16.16
N GLU A 103 -14.05 14.89 16.92
CA GLU A 103 -14.09 14.84 18.41
C GLU A 103 -14.55 13.51 19.00
N ASN A 104 -15.54 12.87 18.37
CA ASN A 104 -16.16 11.61 18.83
C ASN A 104 -15.56 10.35 18.19
N LEU A 105 -14.40 10.46 17.52
CA LEU A 105 -13.69 9.34 16.91
C LEU A 105 -12.29 9.26 17.47
N LYS A 106 -11.99 8.17 18.18
CA LYS A 106 -10.60 7.88 18.55
C LYS A 106 -9.83 7.39 17.31
N PRO A 107 -8.51 7.65 17.22
CA PRO A 107 -7.64 7.14 16.16
C PRO A 107 -7.32 5.65 16.35
N MET A 108 -8.38 4.84 16.48
CA MET A 108 -8.30 3.39 16.66
C MET A 108 -9.26 2.73 15.68
N TRP A 109 -8.83 1.60 15.10
CA TRP A 109 -9.62 0.85 14.13
C TRP A 109 -10.79 0.10 14.79
N GLU A 110 -10.73 -0.13 16.11
CA GLU A 110 -11.76 -0.79 16.91
C GLU A 110 -13.01 0.08 17.09
N GLU A 111 -12.87 1.40 16.92
CA GLU A 111 -13.98 2.33 16.93
C GLU A 111 -14.98 1.98 15.84
N GLU A 112 -16.26 1.98 16.18
CA GLU A 112 -17.35 1.59 15.28
C GLU A 112 -17.35 2.42 13.99
N GLY A 113 -16.95 3.70 14.09
CA GLY A 113 -16.81 4.61 12.95
C GLY A 113 -15.65 4.30 12.00
N ASN A 114 -14.66 3.51 12.42
CA ASN A 114 -13.46 3.19 11.62
C ASN A 114 -13.44 1.74 11.13
N ARG A 115 -14.16 0.81 11.77
CA ARG A 115 -14.04 -0.64 11.49
C ARG A 115 -14.31 -1.05 10.04
N LEU A 116 -15.25 -0.40 9.36
CA LEU A 116 -15.61 -0.68 7.96
C LEU A 116 -14.84 0.19 6.94
N GLY A 117 -13.92 1.00 7.46
CA GLY A 117 -13.21 2.01 6.72
C GLY A 117 -11.89 1.54 6.12
N GLY A 118 -11.11 2.52 5.71
CA GLY A 118 -9.74 2.33 5.30
C GLY A 118 -8.96 3.62 5.41
N LYS A 119 -7.75 3.61 4.85
CA LYS A 119 -6.91 4.80 4.83
C LYS A 119 -6.12 4.91 3.54
N TRP A 120 -6.02 6.13 3.02
CA TRP A 120 -4.99 6.48 2.06
C TRP A 120 -3.67 6.68 2.79
N ILE A 121 -2.58 6.18 2.22
CA ILE A 121 -1.21 6.29 2.75
C ILE A 121 -0.35 6.96 1.69
N LEU A 122 0.21 8.11 2.06
CA LEU A 122 1.25 8.82 1.32
C LEU A 122 2.58 8.65 2.05
N ARG A 123 3.61 8.30 1.29
CA ARG A 123 4.96 8.08 1.81
C ARG A 123 5.86 9.23 1.43
N LEU A 124 6.55 9.77 2.42
CA LEU A 124 7.32 10.99 2.31
C LEU A 124 8.78 10.70 2.61
N LYS A 125 9.65 11.26 1.78
CA LYS A 125 11.05 11.41 2.14
C LYS A 125 11.15 12.32 3.38
N LYS A 126 12.17 12.08 4.20
CA LYS A 126 12.47 12.90 5.37
C LYS A 126 12.59 14.38 5.00
N GLY A 127 12.10 15.24 5.91
CA GLY A 127 12.09 16.70 5.75
C GLY A 127 10.85 17.27 5.06
N LEU A 128 9.95 16.44 4.52
CA LEU A 128 8.71 16.90 3.89
C LEU A 128 7.49 16.86 4.82
N SER A 129 7.55 16.08 5.91
CA SER A 129 6.42 15.79 6.79
C SER A 129 5.83 17.04 7.43
N THR A 130 6.64 17.97 7.93
CA THR A 130 6.18 19.20 8.59
C THR A 130 5.27 20.03 7.69
N ARG A 131 5.77 20.41 6.50
CA ARG A 131 5.00 21.22 5.55
C ARG A 131 3.75 20.51 5.04
N LEU A 132 3.87 19.24 4.67
CA LEU A 132 2.74 18.51 4.08
C LEU A 132 1.67 18.15 5.12
N TRP A 133 2.07 17.95 6.37
CA TRP A 133 1.13 17.79 7.49
C TRP A 133 0.32 19.06 7.73
N GLU A 134 0.97 20.22 7.80
CA GLU A 134 0.30 21.51 7.98
C GLU A 134 -0.73 21.77 6.87
N LEU A 135 -0.32 21.64 5.60
CA LEU A 135 -1.21 21.81 4.46
C LEU A 135 -2.41 20.85 4.53
N LEU A 136 -2.19 19.61 4.95
CA LEU A 136 -3.27 18.65 5.08
C LEU A 136 -4.22 19.01 6.22
N VAL A 137 -3.70 19.39 7.39
CA VAL A 137 -4.49 19.81 8.55
C VAL A 137 -5.40 20.98 8.17
N LEU A 138 -4.84 22.02 7.55
CA LEU A 138 -5.59 23.20 7.10
C LEU A 138 -6.65 22.85 6.06
N ALA A 139 -6.32 21.97 5.10
CA ALA A 139 -7.28 21.50 4.10
C ALA A 139 -8.44 20.68 4.70
N ILE A 140 -8.17 19.93 5.77
CA ILE A 140 -9.17 19.11 6.47
C ILE A 140 -10.11 19.99 7.29
N ILE A 141 -9.58 20.87 8.15
CA ILE A 141 -10.43 21.74 8.98
C ILE A 141 -11.15 22.80 8.15
N GLY A 142 -10.57 23.20 7.01
CA GLY A 142 -11.20 24.08 6.02
C GLY A 142 -12.12 23.37 5.03
N GLU A 143 -12.48 22.10 5.30
CA GLU A 143 -13.46 21.30 4.54
C GLU A 143 -13.22 21.23 3.02
N GLN A 144 -11.97 21.28 2.55
CA GLN A 144 -11.62 21.33 1.13
C GLN A 144 -11.89 20.02 0.36
N PHE A 145 -12.17 18.92 1.07
CA PHE A 145 -12.37 17.60 0.47
C PHE A 145 -13.79 17.39 -0.09
N ASN A 146 -14.78 18.17 0.36
CA ASN A 146 -16.17 18.12 -0.09
C ASN A 146 -16.74 16.67 -0.18
N VAL A 147 -16.41 15.83 0.80
CA VAL A 147 -16.83 14.41 0.87
C VAL A 147 -17.83 14.13 1.98
N GLY A 148 -18.42 15.19 2.54
CA GLY A 148 -19.35 15.11 3.66
C GLY A 148 -18.69 14.47 4.89
N LYS A 149 -19.39 13.54 5.53
CA LYS A 149 -18.93 12.92 6.79
C LYS A 149 -17.98 11.72 6.59
N GLU A 150 -17.43 11.53 5.39
CA GLU A 150 -16.63 10.34 5.07
C GLU A 150 -15.25 10.33 5.75
N ILE A 151 -14.61 11.49 5.92
CA ILE A 151 -13.30 11.56 6.56
C ILE A 151 -13.47 11.46 8.08
N CYS A 152 -12.76 10.51 8.69
CA CYS A 152 -12.69 10.31 10.13
C CYS A 152 -11.57 11.14 10.77
N GLY A 153 -10.41 11.18 10.11
CA GLY A 153 -9.23 11.85 10.62
C GLY A 153 -8.00 11.64 9.74
N ILE A 154 -6.89 12.24 10.17
CA ILE A 154 -5.59 12.16 9.51
C ILE A 154 -4.50 11.81 10.52
N VAL A 155 -3.44 11.17 10.05
CA VAL A 155 -2.30 10.75 10.88
C VAL A 155 -1.00 11.07 10.17
N CYS A 156 -0.06 11.69 10.88
CA CYS A 156 1.35 11.77 10.49
C CYS A 156 2.18 10.84 11.37
N SER A 157 2.92 9.93 10.74
CA SER A 157 3.68 8.87 11.37
C SER A 157 5.17 9.02 11.07
N ILE A 158 5.97 9.25 12.12
CA ILE A 158 7.42 9.43 12.00
C ILE A 158 8.10 8.08 12.09
N ARG A 159 8.79 7.67 11.02
CA ARG A 159 9.51 6.38 10.97
C ARG A 159 10.98 6.59 10.57
N PRO A 160 11.87 5.61 10.75
CA PRO A 160 13.30 5.83 10.51
C PRO A 160 13.66 6.18 9.06
N GLN A 161 13.03 5.51 8.07
CA GLN A 161 13.41 5.63 6.66
C GLN A 161 12.56 6.67 5.90
N GLU A 162 11.26 6.69 6.17
CA GLU A 162 10.28 7.54 5.51
C GLU A 162 9.28 8.04 6.55
N ASP A 163 8.64 9.19 6.30
CA ASP A 163 7.48 9.61 7.09
C ASP A 163 6.22 9.25 6.33
N LEU A 164 5.13 8.98 7.04
CA LEU A 164 3.87 8.58 6.43
C LEU A 164 2.80 9.59 6.81
N ILE A 165 2.02 10.03 5.83
CA ILE A 165 0.78 10.78 6.06
C ILE A 165 -0.37 9.90 5.61
N SER A 166 -1.42 9.80 6.41
CA SER A 166 -2.61 9.03 6.06
C SER A 166 -3.91 9.77 6.35
N ILE A 167 -4.91 9.52 5.51
CA ILE A 167 -6.29 10.00 5.68
C ILE A 167 -7.17 8.78 5.89
N TRP A 168 -7.89 8.75 7.01
CA TRP A 168 -8.81 7.68 7.39
C TRP A 168 -10.23 8.01 6.95
N THR A 169 -10.90 7.03 6.38
CA THR A 169 -12.26 7.15 5.87
C THR A 169 -13.19 6.16 6.57
N LYS A 170 -14.46 6.53 6.70
CA LYS A 170 -15.49 5.75 7.39
C LYS A 170 -15.82 4.45 6.65
N THR A 171 -15.80 4.47 5.32
CA THR A 171 -16.15 3.33 4.47
C THR A 171 -15.05 3.04 3.44
N ALA A 172 -14.77 1.76 3.22
CA ALA A 172 -13.90 1.31 2.14
C ALA A 172 -14.65 0.96 0.83
N ASN A 173 -15.97 0.79 0.90
CA ASN A 173 -16.76 0.29 -0.22
C ASN A 173 -17.08 1.37 -1.27
N ASN A 174 -16.94 2.64 -0.92
CA ASN A 174 -17.27 3.74 -1.83
C ASN A 174 -16.04 4.17 -2.64
N GLN A 175 -15.81 3.50 -3.76
CA GLN A 175 -14.62 3.73 -4.60
C GLN A 175 -14.57 5.15 -5.20
N SER A 176 -15.72 5.74 -5.56
CA SER A 176 -15.74 7.09 -6.12
C SER A 176 -15.35 8.15 -5.09
N VAL A 177 -15.84 8.02 -3.86
CA VAL A 177 -15.50 8.95 -2.78
C VAL A 177 -14.05 8.79 -2.34
N THR A 178 -13.57 7.56 -2.17
CA THR A 178 -12.17 7.30 -1.82
C THR A 178 -11.21 7.81 -2.91
N GLN A 179 -11.55 7.64 -4.19
CA GLN A 179 -10.75 8.18 -5.29
C GLN A 179 -10.76 9.71 -5.32
N ARG A 180 -11.91 10.36 -5.07
CA ARG A 180 -12.00 11.82 -4.95
C ARG A 180 -11.13 12.34 -3.79
N ILE A 181 -11.11 11.65 -2.65
CA ILE A 181 -10.23 12.00 -1.52
C ILE A 181 -8.75 11.97 -1.94
N LYS A 182 -8.33 10.94 -2.68
CA LYS A 182 -6.97 10.85 -3.21
C LYS A 182 -6.63 12.03 -4.13
N GLU A 183 -7.51 12.33 -5.08
CA GLU A 183 -7.31 13.40 -6.06
C GLU A 183 -7.23 14.77 -5.36
N THR A 184 -8.13 15.03 -4.41
CA THR A 184 -8.07 16.26 -3.61
C THR A 184 -6.82 16.33 -2.76
N MET A 185 -6.41 15.22 -2.11
CA MET A 185 -5.18 15.15 -1.33
C MET A 185 -3.96 15.50 -2.20
N LYS A 186 -3.87 14.99 -3.43
CA LYS A 186 -2.80 15.35 -4.37
C LYS A 186 -2.82 16.83 -4.72
N LYS A 187 -4.01 17.40 -4.95
CA LYS A 187 -4.17 18.82 -5.29
C LYS A 187 -3.75 19.73 -4.14
N VAL A 188 -4.26 19.51 -2.93
CA VAL A 188 -3.98 20.39 -1.78
C VAL A 188 -2.53 20.29 -1.32
N LEU A 189 -1.89 19.13 -1.49
CA LEU A 189 -0.49 18.92 -1.19
C LEU A 189 0.46 19.27 -2.35
N ASN A 190 -0.09 19.71 -3.49
CA ASN A 190 0.64 20.02 -4.71
C ASN A 190 1.59 18.88 -5.16
N LEU A 191 1.08 17.65 -5.14
CA LEU A 191 1.84 16.45 -5.49
C LEU A 191 1.76 16.15 -7.00
N PRO A 192 2.82 15.54 -7.59
CA PRO A 192 2.77 15.03 -8.95
C PRO A 192 1.62 14.02 -9.17
N GLN A 193 1.06 13.99 -10.37
CA GLN A 193 -0.07 13.10 -10.69
C GLN A 193 0.31 11.62 -10.61
N ASP A 194 1.56 11.28 -10.91
CA ASP A 194 2.14 9.94 -10.80
C ASP A 194 2.59 9.58 -9.37
N CYS A 195 2.46 10.50 -8.39
CA CYS A 195 2.82 10.23 -7.01
C CYS A 195 2.08 8.99 -6.48
N PRO A 196 2.80 7.95 -6.02
CA PRO A 196 2.19 6.72 -5.56
C PRO A 196 1.49 6.95 -4.21
N MET A 197 0.25 6.47 -4.13
CA MET A 197 -0.53 6.45 -2.89
C MET A 197 -1.28 5.13 -2.83
N GLU A 198 -1.37 4.56 -1.63
CA GLU A 198 -1.99 3.27 -1.37
C GLU A 198 -3.26 3.45 -0.54
N TYR A 199 -4.34 2.78 -0.92
CA TYR A 199 -5.52 2.66 -0.07
C TYR A 199 -5.53 1.28 0.57
N LYS A 200 -5.61 1.24 1.90
CA LYS A 200 -5.64 -0.01 2.66
C LYS A 200 -6.83 -0.03 3.60
N THR A 201 -7.61 -1.11 3.57
CA THR A 201 -8.71 -1.28 4.53
C THR A 201 -8.14 -1.54 5.92
N HIS A 202 -8.90 -1.18 6.97
CA HIS A 202 -8.47 -1.46 8.33
C HIS A 202 -8.40 -2.96 8.61
N ASN A 203 -9.33 -3.75 8.05
CA ASN A 203 -9.34 -5.20 8.17
C ASN A 203 -8.10 -5.87 7.54
N ASP A 204 -7.66 -5.41 6.36
CA ASP A 204 -6.45 -5.93 5.72
C ASP A 204 -5.20 -5.56 6.53
N SER A 205 -5.19 -4.37 7.16
CA SER A 205 -4.09 -3.95 8.04
C SER A 205 -3.93 -4.86 9.26
N LEU A 206 -5.03 -5.41 9.79
CA LEU A 206 -5.04 -6.35 10.90
C LEU A 206 -4.55 -7.73 10.49
N ARG A 207 -5.04 -8.24 9.36
CA ARG A 207 -4.59 -9.54 8.80
C ARG A 207 -3.08 -9.56 8.58
N ASP A 208 -2.52 -8.43 8.15
CA ASP A 208 -1.09 -8.31 7.88
C ASP A 208 -0.24 -8.04 9.14
N ASN A 209 -0.84 -7.87 10.33
CA ASN A 209 -0.20 -7.33 11.54
C ASN A 209 0.64 -6.06 11.27
N CYS A 210 0.28 -5.29 10.23
CA CYS A 210 1.08 -4.17 9.78
C CYS A 210 0.23 -3.11 9.08
N SER A 211 0.18 -1.94 9.70
CA SER A 211 -0.53 -0.76 9.19
C SER A 211 0.14 -0.10 7.98
N TYR A 212 1.39 -0.44 7.66
CA TYR A 212 2.25 0.36 6.76
C TYR A 212 3.20 -0.45 5.86
N ARG A 213 3.04 -1.77 5.73
CA ARG A 213 4.01 -2.60 4.98
C ARG A 213 4.18 -2.10 3.52
N ASN A 214 5.42 -2.11 3.05
CA ASN A 214 5.96 -1.47 1.83
C ASN A 214 5.07 -1.49 0.56
N THR A 215 4.82 -0.31 -0.01
CA THR A 215 4.25 -0.09 -1.35
C THR A 215 5.20 -0.46 -2.48
N ASP A 216 6.41 -0.93 -2.18
CA ASP A 216 7.30 -1.45 -3.23
C ASP A 216 7.00 -2.90 -3.64
N ARG A 217 6.14 -3.64 -2.93
CA ARG A 217 6.22 -5.13 -3.02
C ARG A 217 5.16 -5.87 -3.81
N MET A 218 4.08 -5.24 -4.27
CA MET A 218 3.15 -5.97 -5.15
C MET A 218 3.80 -6.34 -6.49
N THR A 219 4.89 -5.65 -6.83
CA THR A 219 5.54 -5.72 -8.12
C THR A 219 6.86 -6.44 -8.04
N ASP A 220 7.59 -6.25 -6.92
CA ASP A 220 8.77 -7.03 -6.59
C ASP A 220 8.45 -8.52 -6.51
N HIS A 221 7.27 -8.88 -5.95
CA HIS A 221 6.88 -10.26 -5.73
C HIS A 221 5.92 -10.84 -6.78
N PHE A 222 5.67 -10.14 -7.89
CA PHE A 222 4.72 -10.61 -8.88
C PHE A 222 5.21 -11.89 -9.56
N PHE A 223 4.48 -12.99 -9.37
CA PHE A 223 4.63 -14.23 -10.12
C PHE A 223 3.25 -14.85 -10.33
N GLN A 224 2.98 -15.30 -11.55
CA GLN A 224 1.73 -15.96 -11.89
C GLN A 224 2.04 -17.25 -12.64
N ALA A 225 1.49 -18.35 -12.15
CA ALA A 225 1.60 -19.63 -12.82
C ALA A 225 0.78 -19.63 -14.12
N VAL A 226 1.35 -20.20 -15.19
CA VAL A 226 0.61 -20.45 -16.43
C VAL A 226 -0.45 -21.53 -16.18
N ASN A 227 -1.60 -21.42 -16.84
CA ASN A 227 -2.66 -22.42 -16.76
C ASN A 227 -2.13 -23.85 -17.09
N PRO A 228 -2.45 -24.88 -16.27
CA PRO A 228 -2.03 -26.26 -16.50
C PRO A 228 -2.28 -26.81 -17.91
N LEU A 229 -3.31 -26.33 -18.60
CA LEU A 229 -3.64 -26.76 -19.96
C LEU A 229 -2.51 -26.51 -20.98
N TRP A 230 -1.63 -25.53 -20.73
CA TRP A 230 -0.50 -25.23 -21.61
C TRP A 230 0.68 -26.17 -21.46
N TYR A 231 0.77 -26.93 -20.36
CA TYR A 231 1.87 -27.88 -20.15
C TYR A 231 1.83 -29.02 -21.17
N ILE A 232 0.62 -29.47 -21.55
CA ILE A 232 0.44 -30.56 -22.51
C ILE A 232 1.03 -30.20 -23.89
N PRO A 233 0.63 -29.10 -24.56
CA PRO A 233 1.18 -28.76 -25.86
C PRO A 233 2.63 -28.25 -25.81
N CYS A 234 3.05 -27.54 -24.76
CA CYS A 234 4.41 -26.97 -24.68
C CYS A 234 5.44 -28.01 -24.22
N ASP A 235 5.30 -28.52 -23.00
CA ASP A 235 6.26 -29.44 -22.40
C ASP A 235 6.11 -30.84 -23.03
N GLY A 236 4.88 -31.34 -23.15
CA GLY A 236 4.59 -32.61 -23.81
C GLY A 236 4.96 -32.60 -25.30
N GLY A 237 4.69 -31.50 -26.01
CA GLY A 237 5.04 -31.36 -27.43
C GLY A 237 6.55 -31.30 -27.67
N LEU A 238 7.29 -30.55 -26.85
CA LEU A 238 8.75 -30.48 -26.95
C LEU A 238 9.43 -31.79 -26.57
N LEU A 239 8.92 -32.49 -25.55
CA LEU A 239 9.38 -33.82 -25.16
C LEU A 239 9.11 -34.85 -26.26
N GLN A 240 7.91 -34.83 -26.85
CA GLN A 240 7.57 -35.72 -27.96
C GLN A 240 8.48 -35.45 -29.18
N LEU A 241 8.72 -34.17 -29.50
CA LEU A 241 9.66 -33.79 -30.54
C LEU A 241 11.09 -34.30 -30.23
N ALA A 242 11.54 -34.19 -28.99
CA ALA A 242 12.85 -34.71 -28.56
C ALA A 242 12.94 -36.24 -28.72
N ILE A 243 11.91 -36.98 -28.28
CA ILE A 243 11.87 -38.45 -28.39
C ILE A 243 11.92 -38.88 -29.86
N ILE A 244 11.10 -38.27 -30.73
CA ILE A 244 11.07 -38.62 -32.16
C ILE A 244 12.39 -38.25 -32.83
N THR A 245 13.05 -37.20 -32.38
CA THR A 245 14.35 -36.77 -32.91
C THR A 245 15.47 -37.73 -32.47
N PHE A 246 15.65 -37.97 -31.18
CA PHE A 246 16.85 -38.65 -30.67
C PHE A 246 16.65 -40.13 -30.33
N TRP A 247 15.42 -40.55 -30.05
CA TRP A 247 15.07 -41.93 -29.70
C TRP A 247 13.80 -42.41 -30.43
N PRO A 248 13.77 -42.37 -31.77
CA PRO A 248 12.56 -42.73 -32.54
C PRO A 248 12.09 -44.17 -32.26
N ASN A 249 13.00 -45.08 -31.89
CA ASN A 249 12.68 -46.47 -31.60
C ASN A 249 11.85 -46.69 -30.33
N ILE A 250 11.85 -45.73 -29.40
CA ILE A 250 11.08 -45.81 -28.14
C ILE A 250 9.61 -45.48 -28.39
N MET A 251 9.30 -44.72 -29.45
CA MET A 251 7.96 -44.22 -29.68
C MET A 251 7.06 -45.29 -30.32
N SER A 252 5.96 -45.65 -29.64
CA SER A 252 4.94 -46.53 -30.20
C SER A 252 4.00 -45.74 -31.12
N TYR A 253 4.42 -45.53 -32.37
CA TYR A 253 3.71 -44.73 -33.36
C TYR A 253 2.28 -45.23 -33.64
N ASP A 254 2.00 -46.52 -33.50
CA ASP A 254 0.71 -47.11 -33.88
C ASP A 254 -0.47 -46.61 -33.01
N TYR A 255 -0.22 -46.21 -31.76
CA TYR A 255 -1.27 -45.66 -30.87
C TYR A 255 -1.70 -44.23 -31.22
N LEU A 256 -0.92 -43.51 -32.04
CA LEU A 256 -1.19 -42.12 -32.43
C LEU A 256 -1.94 -42.01 -33.77
N GLY A 257 -2.33 -43.14 -34.37
CA GLY A 257 -3.06 -43.18 -35.64
C GLY A 257 -2.31 -42.48 -36.78
N LEU A 258 -3.03 -41.64 -37.55
CA LEU A 258 -2.48 -40.90 -38.69
C LEU A 258 -1.30 -39.99 -38.29
N LEU A 259 -1.38 -39.34 -37.13
CA LEU A 259 -0.29 -38.51 -36.62
C LEU A 259 0.96 -39.34 -36.33
N GLY A 260 0.79 -40.55 -35.79
CA GLY A 260 1.87 -41.48 -35.52
C GLY A 260 2.59 -41.92 -36.79
N GLN A 261 1.85 -42.25 -37.85
CA GLN A 261 2.42 -42.61 -39.15
C GLN A 261 3.21 -41.45 -39.77
N PHE A 262 2.68 -40.23 -39.69
CA PHE A 262 3.38 -39.02 -40.14
C PHE A 262 4.67 -38.77 -39.35
N MET A 263 4.62 -38.89 -38.01
CA MET A 263 5.78 -38.75 -37.14
C MET A 263 6.84 -39.81 -37.42
N LYS A 264 6.44 -41.05 -37.67
CA LYS A 264 7.34 -42.15 -38.09
C LYS A 264 8.00 -41.79 -39.42
N TYR A 265 7.22 -41.34 -40.41
CA TYR A 265 7.77 -40.92 -41.69
C TYR A 265 8.81 -39.81 -41.54
N LEU A 266 8.53 -38.77 -40.75
CA LEU A 266 9.48 -37.70 -40.45
C LEU A 266 10.75 -38.21 -39.76
N ALA A 267 10.60 -39.10 -38.78
CA ALA A 267 11.73 -39.65 -38.02
C ALA A 267 12.75 -40.36 -38.91
N TYR A 268 12.27 -41.20 -39.83
CA TYR A 268 13.15 -42.05 -40.64
C TYR A 268 13.56 -41.41 -41.97
N ASN A 269 12.78 -40.48 -42.53
CA ASN A 269 13.06 -39.89 -43.84
C ASN A 269 13.56 -38.43 -43.78
N HIS A 270 13.28 -37.71 -42.68
CA HIS A 270 13.57 -36.29 -42.53
C HIS A 270 14.24 -35.96 -41.19
N HIS A 271 15.14 -36.82 -40.72
CA HIS A 271 15.81 -36.65 -39.42
C HIS A 271 16.55 -35.32 -39.27
N CYS A 272 17.28 -34.87 -40.32
CA CYS A 272 17.94 -33.56 -40.28
C CYS A 272 16.97 -32.41 -40.04
N LEU A 273 15.77 -32.47 -40.63
CA LEU A 273 14.73 -31.45 -40.42
C LEU A 273 14.25 -31.46 -38.96
N LEU A 274 14.06 -32.63 -38.36
CA LEU A 274 13.68 -32.75 -36.95
C LEU A 274 14.74 -32.17 -36.00
N VAL A 275 16.02 -32.43 -36.26
CA VAL A 275 17.12 -31.84 -35.48
C VAL A 275 17.11 -30.31 -35.59
N TRP A 276 16.87 -29.77 -36.78
CA TRP A 276 16.73 -28.32 -36.99
C TRP A 276 15.53 -27.75 -36.24
N ILE A 277 14.34 -28.35 -36.36
CA ILE A 277 13.12 -27.89 -35.68
C ILE A 277 13.31 -27.93 -34.16
N PHE A 278 13.86 -29.02 -33.63
CA PHE A 278 14.17 -29.15 -32.20
C PHE A 278 15.15 -28.07 -31.74
N SER A 279 16.24 -27.86 -32.47
CA SER A 279 17.26 -26.86 -32.14
C SER A 279 16.69 -25.43 -32.14
N ILE A 280 15.87 -25.09 -33.14
CA ILE A 280 15.19 -23.79 -33.24
C ILE A 280 14.20 -23.61 -32.08
N SER A 281 13.45 -24.65 -31.72
CA SER A 281 12.49 -24.59 -30.61
C SER A 281 13.18 -24.33 -29.27
N ILE A 282 14.29 -25.03 -28.98
CA ILE A 282 15.11 -24.77 -27.78
C ILE A 282 15.66 -23.36 -27.79
N PHE A 283 16.18 -22.89 -28.93
CA PHE A 283 16.69 -21.53 -29.06
C PHE A 283 15.61 -20.48 -28.76
N LEU A 284 14.38 -20.67 -29.26
CA LEU A 284 13.26 -19.76 -29.02
C LEU A 284 12.91 -19.67 -27.53
N HIS A 285 12.83 -20.82 -26.83
CA HIS A 285 12.55 -20.84 -25.40
C HIS A 285 13.66 -20.14 -24.58
N ILE A 286 14.93 -20.32 -24.94
CA ILE A 286 16.06 -19.61 -24.32
C ILE A 286 15.95 -18.10 -24.58
N PHE A 287 15.66 -17.71 -25.82
CA PHE A 287 15.49 -16.29 -26.18
C PHE A 287 14.35 -15.64 -25.38
N GLU A 288 13.20 -16.30 -25.29
CA GLU A 288 12.05 -15.83 -24.52
C GLU A 288 12.36 -15.72 -23.02
N ALA A 289 13.10 -16.68 -22.46
CA ALA A 289 13.56 -16.62 -21.08
C ALA A 289 14.51 -15.43 -20.81
N CYS A 290 15.40 -15.12 -21.77
CA CYS A 290 16.25 -13.92 -21.71
C CYS A 290 15.42 -12.63 -21.77
N VAL A 291 14.38 -12.58 -22.62
CA VAL A 291 13.45 -11.44 -22.67
C VAL A 291 12.69 -11.29 -21.35
N ALA A 292 12.20 -12.39 -20.78
CA ALA A 292 11.52 -12.40 -19.48
C ALA A 292 12.44 -11.84 -18.39
N TRP A 293 13.69 -12.31 -18.32
CA TRP A 293 14.70 -11.78 -17.39
C TRP A 293 14.88 -10.26 -17.53
N ARG A 294 15.03 -9.77 -18.77
CA ARG A 294 15.20 -8.33 -19.05
C ARG A 294 13.95 -7.52 -18.69
N ILE A 295 12.74 -8.09 -18.82
CA ILE A 295 11.50 -7.45 -18.37
C ILE A 295 11.44 -7.41 -16.84
N CYS A 296 11.73 -8.53 -16.16
CA CYS A 296 11.78 -8.60 -14.70
C CYS A 296 12.76 -7.56 -14.12
N LYS A 297 13.96 -7.43 -14.70
CA LYS A 297 14.94 -6.42 -14.29
C LYS A 297 14.47 -4.98 -14.47
N ARG A 298 13.79 -4.68 -15.59
CA ARG A 298 13.22 -3.35 -15.82
C ARG A 298 12.08 -3.02 -14.85
N LEU A 299 11.30 -4.03 -14.45
CA LEU A 299 10.20 -3.89 -13.50
C LEU A 299 10.63 -3.97 -12.03
N ASN A 300 11.93 -4.12 -11.78
CA ASN A 300 12.54 -4.29 -10.45
C ASN A 300 12.00 -5.50 -9.66
N ILE A 301 11.61 -6.58 -10.35
CA ILE A 301 11.13 -7.83 -9.72
C ILE A 301 12.25 -8.46 -8.89
N ASP A 302 11.91 -9.01 -7.72
CA ASP A 302 12.87 -9.65 -6.83
C ASP A 302 13.58 -10.84 -7.48
N SER A 303 14.77 -11.19 -6.97
CA SER A 303 15.61 -12.21 -7.60
C SER A 303 14.99 -13.61 -7.58
N ASN A 304 14.19 -13.96 -6.56
CA ASN A 304 13.54 -15.26 -6.48
C ASN A 304 12.41 -15.36 -7.51
N ASN A 305 11.53 -14.36 -7.59
CA ASN A 305 10.45 -14.37 -8.57
C ASN A 305 10.96 -14.15 -10.00
N THR A 306 12.04 -13.39 -10.20
CA THR A 306 12.74 -13.33 -11.49
C THR A 306 13.19 -14.72 -11.93
N ARG A 307 13.80 -15.52 -11.05
CA ARG A 307 14.18 -16.91 -11.36
C ARG A 307 12.97 -17.75 -11.74
N ARG A 308 11.86 -17.65 -11.00
CA ARG A 308 10.63 -18.39 -11.29
C ARG A 308 10.05 -18.01 -12.66
N TRP A 309 10.04 -16.72 -13.02
CA TRP A 309 9.61 -16.27 -14.35
C TRP A 309 10.51 -16.80 -15.46
N VAL A 310 11.83 -16.75 -15.28
CA VAL A 310 12.80 -17.25 -16.26
C VAL A 310 12.64 -18.76 -16.46
N ILE A 311 12.55 -19.54 -15.38
CA ILE A 311 12.37 -20.99 -15.45
C ILE A 311 11.02 -21.34 -16.11
N GLN A 312 9.93 -20.69 -15.69
CA GLN A 312 8.62 -20.93 -16.28
C GLN A 312 8.58 -20.57 -17.77
N THR A 313 9.23 -19.47 -18.17
CA THR A 313 9.32 -19.08 -19.58
C THR A 313 10.20 -20.02 -20.38
N LEU A 314 11.28 -20.55 -19.78
CA LEU A 314 12.12 -21.54 -20.44
C LEU A 314 11.35 -22.84 -20.72
N LEU A 315 10.44 -23.25 -19.81
CA LEU A 315 9.65 -24.47 -19.99
C LEU A 315 8.43 -24.27 -20.90
N LEU A 316 7.71 -23.16 -20.72
CA LEU A 316 6.40 -22.96 -21.35
C LEU A 316 6.40 -21.95 -22.49
N GLY A 317 7.52 -21.24 -22.71
CA GLY A 317 7.67 -20.26 -23.77
C GLY A 317 6.69 -19.08 -23.69
N TYR A 318 6.18 -18.68 -24.86
CA TYR A 318 5.32 -17.52 -25.05
C TYR A 318 4.11 -17.41 -24.09
N PRO A 319 3.34 -18.48 -23.77
CA PRO A 319 2.30 -18.43 -22.74
C PRO A 319 2.73 -17.80 -21.42
N SER A 320 3.96 -18.07 -20.97
CA SER A 320 4.51 -17.44 -19.75
C SER A 320 4.90 -15.98 -20.00
N LEU A 321 5.68 -15.75 -21.07
CA LEU A 321 6.15 -14.41 -21.43
C LEU A 321 4.99 -13.44 -21.69
N GLY A 322 3.89 -13.92 -22.26
CA GLY A 322 2.68 -13.16 -22.56
C GLY A 322 2.04 -12.58 -21.30
N ILE A 323 1.92 -13.37 -20.23
CA ILE A 323 1.40 -12.88 -18.93
C ILE A 323 2.30 -11.77 -18.38
N LEU A 324 3.62 -12.00 -18.38
CA LEU A 324 4.59 -11.02 -17.90
C LEU A 324 4.58 -9.73 -18.75
N ARG A 325 4.40 -9.84 -20.07
CA ARG A 325 4.27 -8.68 -20.96
C ARG A 325 2.98 -7.89 -20.74
N GLN A 326 1.84 -8.56 -20.57
CA GLN A 326 0.57 -7.90 -20.26
C GLN A 326 0.66 -7.15 -18.92
N TYR A 327 1.31 -7.75 -17.94
CA TYR A 327 1.62 -7.08 -16.67
C TYR A 327 2.49 -5.84 -16.88
N ALA A 328 3.58 -5.97 -17.65
CA ALA A 328 4.47 -4.86 -17.96
C ALA A 328 3.75 -3.69 -18.68
N THR A 329 2.81 -3.98 -19.58
CA THR A 329 2.06 -2.94 -20.30
C THR A 329 1.06 -2.20 -19.43
N LYS A 330 0.41 -2.88 -18.46
CA LYS A 330 -0.52 -2.22 -17.52
C LYS A 330 0.17 -1.26 -16.55
N LYS A 331 1.51 -1.36 -16.45
CA LYS A 331 2.34 -0.61 -15.52
C LYS A 331 3.06 0.58 -16.16
N ARG A 332 3.01 0.69 -17.48
CA ARG A 332 3.56 1.80 -18.24
C ARG A 332 2.50 2.86 -18.41
#